data_AF-A0A1Q4GHV0-F1
#
_entry.id   AF-A0A1Q4GHV0-F1
#
_cell.length_a   1.000
_cell.length_b   1.000
_cell.length_c   1.000
_cell.angle_alpha   90.00
_cell.angle_beta   90.00
_cell.angle_gamma   90.00
#
_symmetry.space_group_name_H-M   'P 1'
#
loop_
_entity.id
_entity.type
_entity.pdbx_description
1 polymer ?
#
loop_
_entity_poly.entity_id
_entity_poly.type
_entity_poly.pdbx_seq_one_letter_code
_entity_poly.pdbx_strand_id
1 'polypeptide(L)'
;MTGVVILTVAFLFNIQGASAQFGGLLDKASKAVASKGSKMLGLDKLLKEPEAISTSFEDVNRKGEQMPDFQNTAVYKPLENLQKNGNDGYLLEAGHFEMTNKSYCLKAGTYAPSKGDGYMYAPTLGKKREVVIAILKSAEKHPEVAQSDIQMLLWTIIAKTKFIDYSGPVKETALKLLTAEQILHLEGGALGVLPFDVVQKAKDQMPPAVQTIFEAENNIRQLVSSGNYSYADFEQYAILAGMAEPRTDVPSGIWTLHPDGYYVRYFPSGYAITKVQVYVPQELITKLNGKKLVYDATDDIACPANTGSQRLAQTNEPIRD
;
A
#
# COMPACT_ATOMS: atom_id res chain seq x y z
N MET A 1 -88.03 54.17 1.55
CA MET A 1 -87.45 54.37 0.21
C MET A 1 -86.10 55.04 0.42
N THR A 2 -85.09 54.24 0.79
CA THR A 2 -84.03 53.67 -0.09
C THR A 2 -83.00 54.76 -0.45
N GLY A 3 -81.83 54.88 0.18
CA GLY A 3 -80.96 53.88 0.80
C GLY A 3 -80.03 53.31 -0.25
N VAL A 4 -78.83 53.88 -0.42
CA VAL A 4 -77.74 53.28 -1.20
C VAL A 4 -76.43 53.46 -0.43
N VAL A 5 -75.84 52.30 -0.14
CA VAL A 5 -74.65 52.04 0.65
C VAL A 5 -73.40 52.26 -0.22
N ILE A 6 -72.42 53.01 0.29
CA ILE A 6 -71.08 53.09 -0.30
C ILE A 6 -70.30 51.85 0.15
N LEU A 7 -69.99 50.96 -0.80
CA LEU A 7 -69.22 49.75 -0.56
C LEU A 7 -67.71 50.07 -0.70
N THR A 8 -67.00 50.02 0.42
CA THR A 8 -65.53 50.04 0.51
C THR A 8 -64.97 48.73 -0.03
N VAL A 9 -64.20 48.76 -1.12
CA VAL A 9 -63.41 47.60 -1.58
C VAL A 9 -61.96 47.80 -1.14
N ALA A 10 -61.56 47.05 -0.11
CA ALA A 10 -60.18 46.90 0.30
C ALA A 10 -59.43 46.00 -0.70
N PHE A 11 -58.42 46.55 -1.37
CA PHE A 11 -57.46 45.77 -2.15
C PHE A 11 -56.37 45.24 -1.21
N LEU A 12 -56.56 44.03 -0.68
CA LEU A 12 -55.51 43.21 -0.09
C LEU A 12 -55.14 42.14 -1.11
N PHE A 13 -54.10 42.37 -1.92
CA PHE A 13 -53.49 41.31 -2.72
C PHE A 13 -52.13 40.91 -2.15
N ASN A 14 -52.16 39.72 -1.58
CA ASN A 14 -51.10 38.78 -1.25
C ASN A 14 -49.74 39.00 -1.94
N ILE A 15 -48.72 39.26 -1.13
CA ILE A 15 -47.32 38.98 -1.46
C ILE A 15 -47.08 37.52 -1.03
N GLN A 16 -47.28 36.56 -1.93
CA GLN A 16 -46.89 35.17 -1.72
C GLN A 16 -46.04 34.67 -2.89
N GLY A 17 -44.75 34.44 -2.60
CA GLY A 17 -44.00 33.30 -3.12
C GLY A 17 -43.45 33.37 -4.56
N ALA A 18 -42.45 34.22 -4.81
CA ALA A 18 -41.58 34.09 -5.98
C ALA A 18 -40.29 33.27 -5.71
N SER A 19 -40.34 32.28 -4.82
CA SER A 19 -39.16 31.50 -4.41
C SER A 19 -39.11 30.04 -4.93
N ALA A 20 -40.11 29.60 -5.71
CA ALA A 20 -40.20 28.19 -6.11
C ALA A 20 -39.55 27.85 -7.47
N GLN A 21 -39.29 28.84 -8.34
CA GLN A 21 -38.77 28.57 -9.69
C GLN A 21 -37.23 28.49 -9.76
N PHE A 22 -36.51 29.15 -8.85
CA PHE A 22 -35.04 29.06 -8.80
C PHE A 22 -34.54 27.81 -8.08
N GLY A 23 -35.27 27.28 -7.09
CA GLY A 23 -34.88 26.08 -6.35
C GLY A 23 -34.85 24.83 -7.25
N GLY A 24 -35.84 24.66 -8.13
CA GLY A 24 -35.87 23.54 -9.07
C GLY A 24 -34.82 23.64 -10.19
N LEU A 25 -34.40 24.85 -10.55
CA LEU A 25 -33.35 25.07 -11.55
C LEU A 25 -31.95 24.86 -10.94
N LEU A 26 -31.72 25.32 -9.70
CA LEU A 26 -30.51 25.05 -8.92
C LEU A 26 -30.36 23.56 -8.59
N ASP A 27 -31.45 22.87 -8.25
CA ASP A 27 -31.42 21.43 -7.95
C ASP A 27 -31.24 20.57 -9.21
N LYS A 28 -31.79 21.01 -10.35
CA LYS A 28 -31.50 20.38 -11.66
C LYS A 28 -30.10 20.70 -12.15
N ALA A 29 -29.59 21.91 -11.92
CA ALA A 29 -28.22 22.29 -12.26
C ALA A 29 -27.21 21.56 -11.38
N SER A 30 -27.45 21.43 -10.07
CA SER A 30 -26.60 20.67 -9.15
C SER A 30 -26.61 19.18 -9.48
N LYS A 31 -27.77 18.58 -9.80
CA LYS A 31 -27.87 17.19 -10.25
C LYS A 31 -27.26 16.97 -11.63
N ALA A 32 -27.39 17.92 -12.56
CA ALA A 32 -26.75 17.84 -13.87
C ALA A 32 -25.22 18.00 -13.77
N VAL A 33 -24.72 18.84 -12.85
CA VAL A 33 -23.29 18.99 -12.54
C VAL A 33 -22.76 17.78 -11.79
N ALA A 34 -23.52 17.18 -10.88
CA ALA A 34 -23.12 15.97 -10.16
C ALA A 34 -23.14 14.69 -11.03
N SER A 35 -24.06 14.60 -11.99
CA SER A 35 -24.18 13.47 -12.92
C SER A 35 -23.29 13.61 -14.16
N LYS A 36 -23.00 14.84 -14.62
CA LYS A 36 -21.91 15.08 -15.57
C LYS A 36 -20.55 15.00 -14.89
N GLY A 37 -20.43 15.39 -13.63
CA GLY A 37 -19.21 15.26 -12.82
C GLY A 37 -18.79 13.81 -12.66
N SER A 38 -19.70 12.90 -12.31
CA SER A 38 -19.37 11.47 -12.19
C SER A 38 -18.97 10.81 -13.53
N LYS A 39 -19.57 11.23 -14.65
CA LYS A 39 -19.16 10.78 -16.00
C LYS A 39 -17.88 11.47 -16.51
N MET A 40 -17.62 12.71 -16.11
CA MET A 40 -16.45 13.51 -16.49
C MET A 40 -15.22 13.19 -15.63
N LEU A 41 -15.41 12.66 -14.43
CA LEU A 41 -14.34 12.19 -13.53
C LEU A 41 -13.86 10.77 -13.85
N GLY A 42 -14.46 10.08 -14.82
CA GLY A 42 -14.00 8.75 -15.23
C GLY A 42 -14.00 7.75 -14.08
N LEU A 43 -15.04 7.72 -13.25
CA LEU A 43 -15.11 6.83 -12.07
C LEU A 43 -14.87 5.36 -12.45
N ASP A 44 -15.39 4.90 -13.59
CA ASP A 44 -15.13 3.56 -14.11
C ASP A 44 -13.64 3.32 -14.42
N LYS A 45 -12.92 4.36 -14.85
CA LYS A 45 -11.48 4.29 -15.14
C LYS A 45 -10.66 4.33 -13.84
N LEU A 46 -11.10 5.11 -12.86
CA LEU A 46 -10.55 5.16 -11.50
C LEU A 46 -10.65 3.78 -10.81
N LEU A 47 -11.83 3.18 -10.83
CA LEU A 47 -12.09 1.86 -10.25
C LEU A 47 -11.31 0.73 -10.92
N LYS A 48 -10.99 0.90 -12.21
CA LYS A 48 -10.21 -0.07 -13.02
C LYS A 48 -8.72 0.21 -13.01
N GLU A 49 -8.26 1.28 -12.36
CA GLU A 49 -6.84 1.59 -12.31
C GLU A 49 -6.14 0.56 -11.39
N PRO A 50 -5.18 -0.21 -11.91
CA PRO A 50 -4.52 -1.25 -11.12
C PRO A 50 -3.80 -0.66 -9.90
N GLU A 51 -3.63 -1.47 -8.86
CA GLU A 51 -2.83 -1.11 -7.68
C GLU A 51 -1.40 -0.73 -8.08
N ALA A 52 -0.77 0.16 -7.29
CA ALA A 52 0.62 0.55 -7.50
C ALA A 52 1.55 -0.67 -7.39
N ILE A 53 1.35 -1.47 -6.35
CA ILE A 53 1.91 -2.80 -6.15
C ILE A 53 0.73 -3.78 -6.07
N SER A 54 0.66 -4.71 -7.00
CA SER A 54 -0.49 -5.62 -7.17
C SER A 54 -0.26 -7.01 -6.60
N THR A 55 0.95 -7.31 -6.11
CA THR A 55 1.30 -8.61 -5.50
C THR A 55 0.26 -9.03 -4.49
N SER A 56 -0.27 -10.24 -4.54
CA SER A 56 -1.21 -10.77 -3.55
C SER A 56 -0.91 -12.22 -3.21
N PHE A 57 -1.67 -12.80 -2.28
CA PHE A 57 -1.44 -14.19 -1.88
C PHE A 57 -1.72 -15.17 -3.02
N GLU A 58 -2.56 -14.78 -3.97
CA GLU A 58 -2.82 -15.51 -5.21
C GLU A 58 -1.58 -15.63 -6.12
N ASP A 59 -0.60 -14.73 -5.98
CA ASP A 59 0.67 -14.77 -6.71
C ASP A 59 1.72 -15.68 -6.04
N VAL A 60 1.43 -16.20 -4.85
CA VAL A 60 2.33 -17.12 -4.14
C VAL A 60 2.35 -18.48 -4.84
N ASN A 61 3.55 -18.90 -5.26
CA ASN A 61 3.75 -20.27 -5.71
C ASN A 61 3.90 -21.22 -4.52
N ARG A 62 2.80 -21.89 -4.17
CA ARG A 62 2.74 -22.89 -3.09
C ARG A 62 3.41 -24.23 -3.43
N LYS A 63 3.85 -24.44 -4.67
CA LYS A 63 4.48 -25.71 -5.07
C LYS A 63 5.81 -25.89 -4.34
N GLY A 64 5.90 -26.98 -3.58
CA GLY A 64 7.11 -27.32 -2.83
C GLY A 64 7.22 -26.61 -1.48
N GLU A 65 6.18 -25.89 -1.04
CA GLU A 65 6.11 -25.35 0.32
C GLU A 65 6.37 -26.44 1.37
N GLN A 66 6.94 -26.04 2.51
CA GLN A 66 7.20 -26.95 3.62
C GLN A 66 6.63 -26.38 4.91
N MET A 67 6.13 -27.27 5.77
CA MET A 67 5.61 -26.89 7.07
C MET A 67 6.71 -26.34 7.98
N PRO A 68 6.38 -25.56 9.03
CA PRO A 68 7.38 -24.86 9.86
C PRO A 68 8.42 -25.78 10.54
N ASP A 69 8.10 -27.08 10.69
CA ASP A 69 8.96 -28.12 11.25
C ASP A 69 10.05 -28.60 10.28
N PHE A 70 9.95 -28.31 8.99
CA PHE A 70 11.03 -28.52 8.03
C PHE A 70 12.28 -27.73 8.45
N GLN A 71 13.42 -28.41 8.54
CA GLN A 71 14.71 -27.84 8.99
C GLN A 71 14.67 -27.24 10.41
N ASN A 72 13.79 -27.72 11.29
CA ASN A 72 13.58 -27.15 12.63
C ASN A 72 14.76 -27.32 13.62
N THR A 73 15.70 -28.22 13.35
CA THR A 73 16.92 -28.43 14.16
C THR A 73 18.14 -27.68 13.63
N ALA A 74 17.98 -26.87 12.58
CA ALA A 74 19.08 -26.14 11.97
C ALA A 74 19.66 -25.06 12.88
N VAL A 75 20.97 -24.87 12.77
CA VAL A 75 21.68 -23.73 13.35
C VAL A 75 21.85 -22.69 12.25
N TYR A 76 21.30 -21.50 12.48
CA TYR A 76 21.32 -20.41 11.51
C TYR A 76 22.60 -19.58 11.66
N LYS A 77 23.26 -19.32 10.53
CA LYS A 77 24.33 -18.32 10.45
C LYS A 77 23.72 -16.94 10.16
N PRO A 78 24.29 -15.84 10.65
CA PRO A 78 23.87 -14.51 10.21
C PRO A 78 24.05 -14.35 8.70
N LEU A 79 23.00 -13.94 7.99
CA LEU A 79 23.00 -13.77 6.53
C LEU A 79 23.97 -12.67 6.11
N GLU A 80 24.13 -11.64 6.95
CA GLU A 80 25.07 -10.54 6.75
C GLU A 80 26.55 -10.95 6.78
N ASN A 81 26.86 -12.16 7.23
CA ASN A 81 28.22 -12.72 7.16
C ASN A 81 28.55 -13.25 5.75
N LEU A 82 27.56 -13.41 4.87
CA LEU A 82 27.77 -13.80 3.49
C LEU A 82 28.41 -12.67 2.68
N GLN A 83 29.10 -13.03 1.60
CA GLN A 83 29.67 -12.05 0.68
C GLN A 83 28.55 -11.22 0.03
N LYS A 84 28.64 -9.89 0.11
CA LYS A 84 27.76 -8.98 -0.63
C LYS A 84 27.95 -9.11 -2.14
N ASN A 85 26.86 -9.05 -2.90
CA ASN A 85 26.88 -8.97 -4.36
C ASN A 85 26.90 -7.50 -4.82
N GLY A 86 28.02 -6.80 -4.58
CA GLY A 86 28.13 -5.37 -4.88
C GLY A 86 27.18 -4.53 -4.03
N ASN A 87 26.34 -3.72 -4.69
CA ASN A 87 25.31 -2.90 -4.03
C ASN A 87 23.95 -3.63 -3.88
N ASP A 88 23.87 -4.88 -4.32
CA ASP A 88 22.67 -5.71 -4.17
C ASP A 88 22.78 -6.55 -2.88
N GLY A 89 21.95 -7.58 -2.76
CA GLY A 89 21.94 -8.45 -1.58
C GLY A 89 23.17 -9.37 -1.45
N TYR A 90 22.96 -10.63 -1.08
CA TYR A 90 24.01 -11.52 -0.59
C TYR A 90 24.21 -12.73 -1.49
N LEU A 91 25.46 -13.14 -1.67
CA LEU A 91 25.80 -14.38 -2.37
C LEU A 91 25.53 -15.57 -1.45
N LEU A 92 24.53 -16.36 -1.83
CA LEU A 92 24.14 -17.55 -1.08
C LEU A 92 25.12 -18.71 -1.29
N GLU A 93 25.47 -19.37 -0.20
CA GLU A 93 26.14 -20.67 -0.17
C GLU A 93 25.20 -21.72 0.44
N ALA A 94 25.55 -23.01 0.41
CA ALA A 94 24.73 -24.05 1.02
C ALA A 94 24.66 -23.89 2.55
N GLY A 95 23.47 -24.05 3.12
CA GLY A 95 23.27 -23.96 4.58
C GLY A 95 22.04 -23.15 4.98
N HIS A 96 22.00 -22.73 6.24
CA HIS A 96 20.88 -22.03 6.87
C HIS A 96 21.34 -20.65 7.34
N PHE A 97 20.62 -19.62 6.91
CA PHE A 97 20.94 -18.23 7.17
C PHE A 97 19.74 -17.49 7.74
N GLU A 98 19.98 -16.49 8.57
CA GLU A 98 18.92 -15.62 9.07
C GLU A 98 19.36 -14.17 9.20
N MET A 99 18.40 -13.26 9.09
CA MET A 99 18.60 -11.84 9.30
C MET A 99 17.31 -11.22 9.82
N THR A 100 17.42 -10.33 10.79
CA THR A 100 16.33 -9.41 11.14
C THR A 100 16.57 -8.12 10.40
N ASN A 101 15.65 -7.72 9.52
CA ASN A 101 15.79 -6.55 8.66
C ASN A 101 14.62 -5.56 8.82
N LYS A 102 14.84 -4.35 8.30
CA LYS A 102 13.75 -3.38 8.15
C LYS A 102 12.78 -3.88 7.08
N SER A 103 11.51 -3.83 7.39
CA SER A 103 10.42 -4.08 6.47
C SER A 103 9.48 -2.88 6.37
N TYR A 104 8.69 -2.86 5.30
CA TYR A 104 7.79 -1.75 4.98
C TYR A 104 6.44 -2.27 4.49
N CYS A 105 5.38 -1.66 4.98
CA CYS A 105 4.03 -1.92 4.57
C CYS A 105 3.77 -1.39 3.14
N LEU A 106 3.30 -2.26 2.25
CA LEU A 106 2.88 -1.95 0.87
C LEU A 106 1.35 -2.04 0.67
N LYS A 107 0.58 -1.91 1.74
CA LYS A 107 -0.89 -1.90 1.68
C LYS A 107 -1.48 -1.02 2.79
N ALA A 108 -2.11 0.08 2.41
CA ALA A 108 -2.82 0.95 3.34
C ALA A 108 -4.25 0.43 3.59
N GLY A 109 -4.83 0.76 4.75
CA GLY A 109 -6.19 0.39 5.10
C GLY A 109 -6.36 -1.11 5.44
N THR A 110 -5.29 -1.74 5.94
CA THR A 110 -5.29 -3.16 6.35
C THR A 110 -4.70 -3.35 7.74
N TYR A 111 -4.92 -4.52 8.34
CA TYR A 111 -4.36 -4.84 9.66
C TYR A 111 -2.84 -5.01 9.60
N ALA A 112 -2.15 -4.58 10.65
CA ALA A 112 -0.74 -4.93 10.83
C ALA A 112 -0.58 -6.47 10.95
N PRO A 113 0.62 -7.00 10.67
CA PRO A 113 0.88 -8.43 10.83
C PRO A 113 0.45 -8.94 12.21
N SER A 114 -0.40 -9.96 12.24
CA SER A 114 -0.92 -10.58 13.47
C SER A 114 -0.18 -11.88 13.79
N LYS A 115 -0.25 -12.30 15.05
CA LYS A 115 0.36 -13.57 15.48
C LYS A 115 -0.41 -14.74 14.85
N GLY A 116 0.32 -15.65 14.21
CA GLY A 116 -0.20 -16.93 13.73
C GLY A 116 -0.43 -17.03 12.23
N ASP A 117 -0.59 -15.91 11.52
CA ASP A 117 -0.74 -15.91 10.06
C ASP A 117 0.61 -16.21 9.37
N GLY A 118 0.57 -17.00 8.32
CA GLY A 118 1.74 -17.32 7.50
C GLY A 118 2.03 -16.25 6.47
N TYR A 119 3.30 -15.89 6.34
CA TYR A 119 3.80 -15.02 5.29
C TYR A 119 4.64 -15.84 4.34
N MET A 120 4.33 -15.75 3.06
CA MET A 120 4.98 -16.51 1.99
C MET A 120 5.64 -15.57 0.98
N TYR A 121 6.67 -16.08 0.31
CA TYR A 121 7.31 -15.31 -0.77
C TYR A 121 6.33 -15.13 -1.92
N ALA A 122 6.23 -13.90 -2.41
CA ALA A 122 5.58 -13.57 -3.66
C ALA A 122 6.45 -12.59 -4.46
N PRO A 123 6.43 -12.66 -5.79
CA PRO A 123 7.16 -11.71 -6.63
C PRO A 123 6.60 -10.30 -6.46
N THR A 124 7.44 -9.28 -6.54
CA THR A 124 6.97 -7.89 -6.60
C THR A 124 6.31 -7.64 -7.96
N LEU A 125 5.03 -7.28 -7.97
CA LEU A 125 4.21 -7.02 -9.16
C LEU A 125 3.55 -5.65 -9.06
N GLY A 126 3.18 -5.07 -10.21
CA GLY A 126 2.45 -3.80 -10.30
C GLY A 126 3.23 -2.70 -11.01
N LYS A 127 2.52 -1.62 -11.36
CA LYS A 127 3.06 -0.52 -12.19
C LYS A 127 4.18 0.27 -11.52
N LYS A 128 4.23 0.26 -10.19
CA LYS A 128 5.22 1.01 -9.39
C LYS A 128 6.30 0.10 -8.80
N ARG A 129 6.41 -1.14 -9.27
CA ARG A 129 7.44 -2.10 -8.85
C ARG A 129 8.84 -1.48 -8.87
N GLU A 130 9.26 -0.94 -10.01
CA GLU A 130 10.64 -0.46 -10.18
C GLU A 130 10.98 0.70 -9.24
N VAL A 131 10.04 1.64 -9.04
CA VAL A 131 10.27 2.77 -8.13
C VAL A 131 10.27 2.34 -6.67
N VAL A 132 9.44 1.36 -6.28
CA VAL A 132 9.46 0.79 -4.92
C VAL A 132 10.80 0.09 -4.65
N ILE A 133 11.25 -0.78 -5.57
CA ILE A 133 12.56 -1.44 -5.44
C ILE A 133 13.68 -0.40 -5.36
N ALA A 134 13.63 0.65 -6.19
CA ALA A 134 14.61 1.74 -6.15
C ALA A 134 14.64 2.47 -4.80
N ILE A 135 13.48 2.75 -4.21
CA ILE A 135 13.39 3.36 -2.87
C ILE A 135 14.04 2.47 -1.83
N LEU A 136 13.73 1.17 -1.83
CA LEU A 136 14.29 0.21 -0.88
C LEU A 136 15.81 0.14 -1.02
N LYS A 137 16.34 0.00 -2.24
CA LYS A 137 17.79 -0.02 -2.51
C LYS A 137 18.48 1.30 -2.18
N SER A 138 17.81 2.43 -2.37
CA SER A 138 18.34 3.75 -2.01
C SER A 138 18.36 3.94 -0.50
N ALA A 139 17.31 3.49 0.21
CA ALA A 139 17.24 3.53 1.66
C ALA A 139 18.45 2.83 2.33
N GLU A 140 18.93 1.71 1.76
CA GLU A 140 20.13 1.02 2.27
C GLU A 140 21.43 1.85 2.21
N LYS A 141 21.42 2.92 1.42
CA LYS A 141 22.56 3.84 1.23
C LYS A 141 22.35 5.17 1.94
N HIS A 142 21.18 5.37 2.53
CA HIS A 142 20.76 6.62 3.16
C HIS A 142 20.30 6.35 4.61
N PRO A 143 21.19 5.86 5.49
CA PRO A 143 20.85 5.55 6.89
C PRO A 143 20.39 6.76 7.70
N GLU A 144 20.68 7.97 7.22
CA GLU A 144 20.21 9.22 7.80
C GLU A 144 18.72 9.51 7.53
N VAL A 145 18.08 8.78 6.61
CA VAL A 145 16.64 8.87 6.36
C VAL A 145 15.91 7.91 7.28
N ALA A 146 14.99 8.43 8.09
CA ALA A 146 14.25 7.60 9.04
C ALA A 146 13.35 6.58 8.32
N GLN A 147 13.22 5.38 8.90
CA GLN A 147 12.34 4.35 8.38
C GLN A 147 10.88 4.83 8.26
N SER A 148 10.43 5.66 9.20
CA SER A 148 9.11 6.29 9.18
C SER A 148 8.89 7.15 7.94
N ASP A 149 9.91 7.88 7.49
CA ASP A 149 9.83 8.77 6.33
C ASP A 149 9.74 7.96 5.03
N ILE A 150 10.52 6.88 4.96
CA ILE A 150 10.44 5.91 3.85
C ILE A 150 9.07 5.23 3.82
N GLN A 151 8.52 4.84 4.98
CA GLN A 151 7.19 4.24 5.07
C GLN A 151 6.09 5.20 4.61
N MET A 152 6.14 6.48 4.98
CA MET A 152 5.20 7.50 4.49
C MET A 152 5.32 7.65 2.98
N LEU A 153 6.54 7.75 2.44
CA LEU A 153 6.76 7.81 0.99
C LEU A 153 6.13 6.61 0.28
N LEU A 154 6.38 5.38 0.74
CA LEU A 154 5.79 4.18 0.16
C LEU A 154 4.26 4.22 0.21
N TRP A 155 3.66 4.62 1.32
CA TRP A 155 2.20 4.76 1.42
C TRP A 155 1.63 5.80 0.46
N THR A 156 2.32 6.90 0.17
CA THR A 156 1.87 7.87 -0.86
C THR A 156 1.92 7.29 -2.28
N ILE A 157 2.87 6.41 -2.57
CA ILE A 157 2.96 5.69 -3.84
C ILE A 157 1.84 4.65 -3.94
N ILE A 158 1.57 3.92 -2.86
CA ILE A 158 0.44 2.98 -2.78
C ILE A 158 -0.89 3.72 -2.99
N ALA A 159 -1.05 4.89 -2.37
CA ALA A 159 -2.19 5.77 -2.56
C ALA A 159 -2.24 6.48 -3.94
N LYS A 160 -1.30 6.17 -4.83
CA LYS A 160 -1.21 6.70 -6.20
C LYS A 160 -1.18 8.22 -6.23
N THR A 161 -0.61 8.86 -5.21
CA THR A 161 -0.55 10.32 -5.14
C THR A 161 0.49 10.84 -6.13
N LYS A 162 0.17 11.95 -6.82
CA LYS A 162 1.12 12.62 -7.74
C LYS A 162 2.26 13.26 -6.97
N PHE A 163 3.47 13.20 -7.51
CA PHE A 163 4.63 13.81 -6.86
C PHE A 163 4.52 15.34 -6.76
N ILE A 164 3.88 16.00 -7.74
CA ILE A 164 3.63 17.45 -7.67
C ILE A 164 2.80 17.85 -6.45
N ASP A 165 1.91 16.95 -6.00
CA ASP A 165 1.07 17.13 -4.82
C ASP A 165 1.82 16.78 -3.52
N TYR A 166 3.04 16.23 -3.58
CA TYR A 166 3.82 15.95 -2.38
C TYR A 166 4.31 17.26 -1.77
N SER A 167 4.20 17.35 -0.46
CA SER A 167 4.72 18.47 0.33
C SER A 167 5.28 17.97 1.66
N GLY A 168 6.14 18.77 2.31
CA GLY A 168 6.76 18.43 3.58
C GLY A 168 7.75 17.25 3.52
N PRO A 169 7.92 16.49 4.62
CA PRO A 169 8.94 15.45 4.75
C PRO A 169 8.90 14.36 3.66
N VAL A 170 7.71 13.98 3.17
CA VAL A 170 7.61 12.99 2.07
C VAL A 170 8.25 13.51 0.78
N LYS A 171 8.07 14.79 0.45
CA LYS A 171 8.68 15.38 -0.75
C LYS A 171 10.19 15.40 -0.64
N GLU A 172 10.70 15.80 0.52
CA GLU A 172 12.14 15.81 0.82
C GLU A 172 12.74 14.41 0.73
N THR A 173 12.06 13.42 1.31
CA THR A 173 12.47 12.01 1.26
C THR A 173 12.50 11.48 -0.16
N ALA A 174 11.47 11.76 -0.96
CA ALA A 174 11.44 11.38 -2.38
C ALA A 174 12.61 12.01 -3.16
N LEU A 175 12.86 13.31 -2.99
CA LEU A 175 13.96 14.02 -3.65
C LEU A 175 15.35 13.52 -3.23
N LYS A 176 15.45 12.96 -2.03
CA LYS A 176 16.69 12.40 -1.50
C LYS A 176 16.96 10.98 -2.00
N LEU A 177 15.92 10.16 -2.12
CA LEU A 177 16.05 8.74 -2.46
C LEU A 177 15.92 8.45 -3.96
N LEU A 178 15.25 9.30 -4.74
CA LEU A 178 14.90 9.04 -6.13
C LEU A 178 15.64 9.97 -7.11
N THR A 179 15.94 9.42 -8.27
CA THR A 179 16.41 10.18 -9.45
C THR A 179 15.26 10.94 -10.11
N ALA A 180 15.58 11.93 -10.95
CA ALA A 180 14.58 12.68 -11.70
C ALA A 180 13.69 11.80 -12.60
N GLU A 181 14.27 10.75 -13.21
CA GLU A 181 13.53 9.77 -14.01
C GLU A 181 12.53 8.97 -13.16
N GLN A 182 12.97 8.50 -11.98
CA GLN A 182 12.09 7.78 -11.06
C GLN A 182 10.98 8.67 -10.48
N ILE A 183 11.26 9.95 -10.24
CA ILE A 183 10.25 10.95 -9.85
C ILE A 183 9.23 11.14 -10.98
N LEU A 184 9.66 11.23 -12.24
CA LEU A 184 8.75 11.30 -13.37
C LEU A 184 7.84 10.07 -13.46
N HIS A 185 8.36 8.88 -13.13
CA HIS A 185 7.55 7.67 -13.03
C HIS A 185 6.48 7.74 -11.94
N LEU A 186 6.64 8.55 -10.88
CA LEU A 186 5.60 8.75 -9.87
C LEU A 186 4.38 9.50 -10.41
N GLU A 187 4.58 10.42 -11.36
CA GLU A 187 3.49 11.21 -11.98
C GLU A 187 2.54 10.38 -12.86
N GLY A 188 3.03 9.31 -13.49
CA GLY A 188 2.24 8.49 -14.41
C GLY A 188 1.21 7.60 -13.70
N GLY A 189 -0.07 7.67 -14.12
CA GLY A 189 -1.14 6.83 -13.53
C GLY A 189 -1.48 7.20 -12.08
N ALA A 190 -1.30 8.47 -11.74
CA ALA A 190 -1.53 9.01 -10.40
C ALA A 190 -2.86 9.75 -10.30
N LEU A 191 -3.47 9.66 -9.13
CA LEU A 191 -4.75 10.22 -8.75
C LEU A 191 -4.53 11.43 -7.85
N GLY A 192 -5.28 12.49 -8.09
CA GLY A 192 -5.37 13.62 -7.15
C GLY A 192 -6.30 13.30 -5.98
N VAL A 193 -6.40 14.22 -5.03
CA VAL A 193 -7.39 14.15 -3.94
C VAL A 193 -8.80 14.11 -4.52
N LEU A 194 -9.61 13.12 -4.11
CA LEU A 194 -10.98 12.97 -4.58
C LEU A 194 -11.96 13.70 -3.65
N PRO A 195 -12.93 14.45 -4.18
CA PRO A 195 -14.00 15.06 -3.39
C PRO A 195 -14.86 14.02 -2.66
N PHE A 196 -15.44 14.40 -1.53
CA PHE A 196 -16.26 13.52 -0.68
C PHE A 196 -17.41 12.82 -1.42
N ASP A 197 -18.14 13.54 -2.28
CA ASP A 197 -19.27 12.97 -3.03
C ASP A 197 -18.82 11.93 -4.07
N VAL A 198 -17.62 12.08 -4.61
CA VAL A 198 -16.99 11.12 -5.53
C VAL A 198 -16.57 9.88 -4.77
N VAL A 199 -15.96 10.06 -3.59
CA VAL A 199 -15.56 8.95 -2.71
C VAL A 199 -16.79 8.13 -2.31
N GLN A 200 -17.86 8.78 -1.86
CA GLN A 200 -19.07 8.08 -1.44
C GLN A 200 -19.70 7.27 -2.58
N LYS A 201 -19.83 7.87 -3.77
CA LYS A 201 -20.35 7.17 -4.97
C LYS A 201 -19.50 5.97 -5.36
N ALA A 202 -18.17 6.06 -5.22
CA ALA A 202 -17.26 4.96 -5.52
C ALA A 202 -17.42 3.82 -4.51
N LYS A 203 -17.49 4.16 -3.21
CA LYS A 203 -17.68 3.18 -2.14
C LYS A 203 -18.94 2.36 -2.30
N ASP A 204 -20.06 2.99 -2.67
CA ASP A 204 -21.35 2.32 -2.88
C ASP A 204 -21.30 1.20 -3.94
N GLN A 205 -20.25 1.19 -4.78
CA GLN A 205 -20.03 0.20 -5.83
C GLN A 205 -18.96 -0.85 -5.47
N MET A 206 -18.34 -0.74 -4.29
CA MET A 206 -17.22 -1.59 -3.87
C MET A 206 -17.62 -2.53 -2.72
N PRO A 207 -16.99 -3.72 -2.61
CA PRO A 207 -17.07 -4.54 -1.40
C PRO A 207 -16.49 -3.81 -0.17
N PRO A 208 -16.97 -4.08 1.06
CA PRO A 208 -16.54 -3.36 2.27
C PRO A 208 -15.02 -3.30 2.50
N ALA A 209 -14.31 -4.41 2.30
CA ALA A 209 -12.86 -4.45 2.46
C ALA A 209 -12.13 -3.50 1.48
N VAL A 210 -12.66 -3.34 0.26
CA VAL A 210 -12.10 -2.45 -0.76
C VAL A 210 -12.44 -0.98 -0.45
N GLN A 211 -13.61 -0.71 0.14
CA GLN A 211 -13.98 0.64 0.57
C GLN A 211 -12.98 1.19 1.59
N THR A 212 -12.63 0.40 2.60
CA THR A 212 -11.68 0.80 3.64
C THR A 212 -10.31 1.16 3.07
N ILE A 213 -9.80 0.34 2.14
CA ILE A 213 -8.52 0.60 1.44
C ILE A 213 -8.62 1.90 0.63
N PHE A 214 -9.69 2.04 -0.16
CA PHE A 214 -9.90 3.22 -1.01
C PHE A 214 -9.99 4.53 -0.21
N GLU A 215 -10.66 4.50 0.94
CA GLU A 215 -10.73 5.62 1.88
C GLU A 215 -9.38 5.95 2.50
N ALA A 216 -8.65 4.94 2.98
CA ALA A 216 -7.32 5.11 3.55
C ALA A 216 -6.38 5.78 2.54
N GLU A 217 -6.37 5.32 1.29
CA GLU A 217 -5.59 5.92 0.22
C GLU A 217 -6.01 7.38 -0.06
N ASN A 218 -7.31 7.71 -0.03
CA ASN A 218 -7.75 9.09 -0.22
C ASN A 218 -7.33 10.01 0.92
N ASN A 219 -7.38 9.53 2.16
CA ASN A 219 -6.93 10.27 3.33
C ASN A 219 -5.42 10.52 3.27
N ILE A 220 -4.63 9.53 2.84
CA ILE A 220 -3.19 9.68 2.60
C ILE A 220 -2.91 10.74 1.52
N ARG A 221 -3.65 10.73 0.40
CA ARG A 221 -3.57 11.77 -0.64
C ARG A 221 -3.81 13.16 -0.05
N GLN A 222 -4.83 13.30 0.79
CA GLN A 222 -5.17 14.57 1.43
C GLN A 222 -4.08 15.03 2.42
N LEU A 223 -3.55 14.11 3.25
CA LEU A 223 -2.49 14.40 4.21
C LEU A 223 -1.24 14.91 3.51
N VAL A 224 -0.70 14.15 2.54
CA VAL A 224 0.56 14.54 1.90
C VAL A 224 0.43 15.86 1.13
N SER A 225 -0.76 16.18 0.63
CA SER A 225 -1.05 17.45 -0.07
C SER A 225 -1.14 18.64 0.89
N SER A 226 -1.42 18.43 2.18
CA SER A 226 -1.56 19.50 3.16
C SER A 226 -0.20 20.05 3.63
N GLY A 227 0.82 19.20 3.64
CA GLY A 227 2.19 19.52 4.07
C GLY A 227 2.39 19.63 5.58
N ASN A 228 1.32 19.49 6.37
CA ASN A 228 1.37 19.51 7.82
C ASN A 228 0.78 18.21 8.38
N TYR A 229 1.65 17.22 8.57
CA TYR A 229 1.31 15.89 9.05
C TYR A 229 2.50 15.29 9.80
N SER A 230 2.20 14.31 10.64
CA SER A 230 3.16 13.46 11.33
C SER A 230 3.08 12.02 10.81
N TYR A 231 4.04 11.20 11.23
CA TYR A 231 3.98 9.76 11.00
C TYR A 231 2.70 9.12 11.56
N ALA A 232 2.29 9.54 12.77
CA ALA A 232 1.11 9.01 13.43
C ALA A 232 -0.18 9.31 12.65
N ASP A 233 -0.26 10.47 11.97
CA ASP A 233 -1.40 10.82 11.12
C ASP A 233 -1.51 9.87 9.92
N PHE A 234 -0.37 9.47 9.32
CA PHE A 234 -0.34 8.45 8.28
C PHE A 234 -0.75 7.08 8.82
N GLU A 235 -0.15 6.67 9.94
CA GLU A 235 -0.38 5.35 10.53
C GLU A 235 -1.84 5.13 10.90
N GLN A 236 -2.51 6.18 11.41
CA GLN A 236 -3.94 6.17 11.74
C GLN A 236 -4.84 5.74 10.56
N TYR A 237 -4.48 6.14 9.33
CA TYR A 237 -5.25 5.76 8.14
C TYR A 237 -4.72 4.50 7.47
N ALA A 238 -3.40 4.29 7.51
CA ALA A 238 -2.77 3.17 6.82
C ALA A 238 -2.99 1.83 7.54
N ILE A 239 -3.25 1.84 8.85
CA ILE A 239 -3.30 0.64 9.67
C ILE A 239 -4.63 0.54 10.41
N LEU A 240 -5.33 -0.57 10.19
CA LEU A 240 -6.56 -0.85 10.92
C LEU A 240 -6.24 -1.33 12.34
N ALA A 241 -6.95 -0.78 13.32
CA ALA A 241 -6.91 -1.26 14.70
C ALA A 241 -7.52 -2.66 14.80
N GLY A 242 -6.85 -3.54 15.56
CA GLY A 242 -7.25 -4.94 15.74
C GLY A 242 -6.30 -5.91 15.06
N MET A 243 -6.76 -7.13 14.82
CA MET A 243 -5.98 -8.19 14.18
C MET A 243 -6.83 -8.88 13.11
N ALA A 244 -6.21 -9.23 12.00
CA ALA A 244 -6.80 -10.13 11.03
C ALA A 244 -6.81 -11.57 11.59
N GLU A 245 -7.89 -12.30 11.34
CA GLU A 245 -8.00 -13.72 11.70
C GLU A 245 -6.97 -14.56 10.93
N PRO A 246 -6.08 -15.29 11.60
CA PRO A 246 -5.03 -16.04 10.92
C PRO A 246 -5.61 -17.21 10.13
N ARG A 247 -5.02 -17.51 8.97
CA ARG A 247 -5.38 -18.72 8.22
C ARG A 247 -4.69 -19.95 8.80
N THR A 248 -5.45 -21.03 8.99
CA THR A 248 -4.92 -22.28 9.53
C THR A 248 -4.19 -23.13 8.49
N ASP A 249 -4.51 -22.97 7.21
CA ASP A 249 -3.89 -23.71 6.12
C ASP A 249 -2.52 -23.17 5.71
N VAL A 250 -2.13 -22.01 6.24
CA VAL A 250 -0.85 -21.34 6.00
C VAL A 250 -0.31 -20.83 7.34
N PRO A 251 0.32 -21.69 8.16
CA PRO A 251 0.78 -21.30 9.48
C PRO A 251 1.96 -20.32 9.43
N SER A 252 2.12 -19.54 10.49
CA SER A 252 3.33 -18.74 10.71
C SER A 252 4.62 -19.57 10.59
N GLY A 253 5.61 -19.04 9.87
CA GLY A 253 6.88 -19.72 9.63
C GLY A 253 6.85 -20.82 8.57
N ILE A 254 5.79 -20.89 7.75
CA ILE A 254 5.76 -21.75 6.56
C ILE A 254 6.93 -21.40 5.61
N TRP A 255 7.55 -22.42 5.04
CA TRP A 255 8.62 -22.25 4.05
C TRP A 255 8.05 -22.14 2.65
N THR A 256 8.50 -21.14 1.91
CA THR A 256 8.22 -20.98 0.48
C THR A 256 9.46 -21.35 -0.32
N LEU A 257 9.28 -22.14 -1.39
CA LEU A 257 10.35 -22.42 -2.35
C LEU A 257 10.49 -21.23 -3.30
N HIS A 258 11.61 -20.51 -3.20
CA HIS A 258 11.94 -19.42 -4.11
C HIS A 258 12.20 -19.94 -5.54
N PRO A 259 11.86 -19.20 -6.61
CA PRO A 259 12.12 -19.60 -7.99
C PRO A 259 13.59 -19.97 -8.29
N ASP A 260 14.53 -19.39 -7.56
CA ASP A 260 15.96 -19.70 -7.68
C ASP A 260 16.38 -20.99 -6.95
N GLY A 261 15.44 -21.66 -6.27
CA GLY A 261 15.60 -23.02 -5.74
C GLY A 261 15.95 -23.11 -4.24
N TYR A 262 16.15 -21.99 -3.55
CA TYR A 262 16.30 -21.96 -2.09
C TYR A 262 14.94 -21.81 -1.40
N TYR A 263 14.89 -22.09 -0.11
CA TYR A 263 13.71 -21.89 0.72
C TYR A 263 13.82 -20.60 1.53
N VAL A 264 12.72 -19.88 1.67
CA VAL A 264 12.63 -18.66 2.49
C VAL A 264 11.37 -18.68 3.34
N ARG A 265 11.45 -18.12 4.55
CA ARG A 265 10.30 -17.88 5.43
C ARG A 265 10.44 -16.58 6.20
N TYR A 266 9.31 -16.04 6.64
CA TYR A 266 9.23 -14.72 7.24
C TYR A 266 8.52 -14.77 8.60
N PHE A 267 9.02 -13.98 9.54
CA PHE A 267 8.44 -13.75 10.86
C PHE A 267 8.35 -12.25 11.11
N PRO A 268 7.26 -11.60 10.66
CA PRO A 268 7.05 -10.18 10.92
C PRO A 268 6.84 -9.90 12.42
N SER A 269 7.37 -8.78 12.89
CA SER A 269 7.13 -8.19 14.20
C SER A 269 6.60 -6.77 13.99
N GLY A 270 5.28 -6.67 13.83
CA GLY A 270 4.67 -5.53 13.14
C GLY A 270 5.10 -5.48 11.67
N TYR A 271 4.86 -4.35 11.00
CA TYR A 271 5.27 -4.18 9.59
C TYR A 271 6.68 -3.62 9.43
N ALA A 272 7.23 -3.01 10.48
CA ALA A 272 8.52 -2.34 10.42
C ALA A 272 9.72 -3.28 10.52
N ILE A 273 9.54 -4.48 11.10
CA ILE A 273 10.61 -5.42 11.36
C ILE A 273 10.19 -6.81 10.92
N THR A 274 11.05 -7.48 10.15
CA THR A 274 10.82 -8.88 9.78
C THR A 274 12.09 -9.69 10.07
N LYS A 275 11.94 -10.86 10.67
CA LYS A 275 13.01 -11.86 10.67
C LYS A 275 12.83 -12.77 9.46
N VAL A 276 13.86 -12.88 8.66
CA VAL A 276 13.94 -13.75 7.48
C VAL A 276 14.83 -14.93 7.79
N GLN A 277 14.42 -16.11 7.35
CA GLN A 277 15.27 -17.29 7.35
C GLN A 277 15.34 -17.88 5.96
N VAL A 278 16.54 -18.25 5.54
CA VAL A 278 16.85 -18.81 4.22
C VAL A 278 17.52 -20.17 4.41
N TYR A 279 17.08 -21.18 3.67
CA TYR A 279 17.73 -22.47 3.58
C TYR A 279 18.12 -22.76 2.12
N VAL A 280 19.40 -23.05 1.91
CA VAL A 280 19.98 -23.30 0.59
C VAL A 280 20.43 -24.77 0.53
N PRO A 281 19.73 -25.62 -0.26
CA PRO A 281 20.11 -27.02 -0.39
C PRO A 281 21.50 -27.21 -1.04
N GLN A 282 22.26 -28.21 -0.59
CA GLN A 282 23.62 -28.47 -1.13
C GLN A 282 23.59 -28.87 -2.61
N GLU A 283 22.56 -29.61 -3.02
CA GLU A 283 22.32 -30.01 -4.39
C GLU A 283 22.06 -28.82 -5.32
N LEU A 284 21.49 -27.72 -4.81
CA LEU A 284 21.28 -26.49 -5.57
C LEU A 284 22.63 -25.85 -5.94
N ILE A 285 23.53 -25.69 -4.96
CA ILE A 285 24.86 -25.13 -5.19
C ILE A 285 25.66 -25.99 -6.18
N THR A 286 25.60 -27.32 -6.01
CA THR A 286 26.24 -28.27 -6.95
C THR A 286 25.69 -28.11 -8.36
N LYS A 287 24.37 -27.99 -8.52
CA LYS A 287 23.71 -27.81 -9.82
C LYS A 287 24.03 -26.47 -10.50
N LEU A 288 24.25 -25.41 -9.72
CA LEU A 288 24.60 -24.09 -10.24
C LEU A 288 25.98 -24.06 -10.89
N ASN A 289 26.89 -24.98 -10.53
CA ASN A 289 28.20 -25.16 -11.16
C ASN A 289 28.98 -23.84 -11.35
N GLY A 290 29.13 -23.08 -10.25
CA GLY A 290 29.84 -21.80 -10.24
C GLY A 290 29.01 -20.57 -10.64
N LYS A 291 27.74 -20.74 -11.04
CA LYS A 291 26.80 -19.61 -11.17
C LYS A 291 26.47 -19.05 -9.78
N LYS A 292 26.44 -17.72 -9.68
CA LYS A 292 26.08 -17.01 -8.46
C LYS A 292 24.60 -17.20 -8.14
N LEU A 293 24.30 -17.55 -6.90
CA LEU A 293 22.96 -17.48 -6.31
C LEU A 293 22.91 -16.24 -5.44
N VAL A 294 21.94 -15.35 -5.66
CA VAL A 294 21.82 -14.07 -4.96
C VAL A 294 20.51 -14.06 -4.20
N TYR A 295 20.56 -13.71 -2.92
CA TYR A 295 19.38 -13.31 -2.15
C TYR A 295 19.31 -11.78 -2.16
N ASP A 296 18.23 -11.20 -2.68
CA ASP A 296 17.97 -9.75 -2.64
C ASP A 296 16.57 -9.49 -2.09
N ALA A 297 16.50 -9.06 -0.83
CA ALA A 297 15.24 -8.84 -0.13
C ALA A 297 14.39 -7.72 -0.74
N THR A 298 14.97 -6.83 -1.55
CA THR A 298 14.28 -5.64 -2.06
C THR A 298 13.31 -5.94 -3.21
N ASP A 299 13.42 -7.10 -3.85
CA ASP A 299 12.50 -7.57 -4.89
C ASP A 299 11.53 -8.68 -4.40
N ASP A 300 11.65 -9.06 -3.12
CA ASP A 300 10.84 -10.08 -2.48
C ASP A 300 9.73 -9.42 -1.63
N ILE A 301 8.50 -9.90 -1.79
CA ILE A 301 7.39 -9.53 -0.89
C ILE A 301 7.10 -10.69 0.05
N ALA A 302 7.12 -10.43 1.36
CA ALA A 302 6.49 -11.29 2.33
C ALA A 302 4.98 -11.02 2.29
N CYS A 303 4.25 -11.91 1.63
CA CYS A 303 2.82 -11.79 1.41
C CYS A 303 2.03 -12.57 2.46
N PRO A 304 1.11 -11.94 3.20
CA PRO A 304 0.28 -12.63 4.17
C PRO A 304 -0.71 -13.57 3.49
N ALA A 305 -1.01 -14.70 4.14
CA ALA A 305 -2.06 -15.60 3.71
C ALA A 305 -3.46 -14.99 3.85
N ASN A 306 -3.67 -14.19 4.90
CA ASN A 306 -4.85 -13.34 5.01
C ASN A 306 -4.63 -12.01 4.29
N THR A 307 -5.34 -11.79 3.18
CA THR A 307 -5.24 -10.57 2.36
C THR A 307 -5.76 -9.30 3.05
N GLY A 308 -6.36 -9.41 4.23
CA GLY A 308 -6.69 -8.30 5.13
C GLY A 308 -5.50 -7.80 5.96
N SER A 309 -4.36 -8.50 5.93
CA SER A 309 -3.09 -8.09 6.54
C SER A 309 -2.17 -7.37 5.53
N GLN A 310 -1.17 -6.67 6.04
CA GLN A 310 -0.21 -5.92 5.24
C GLN A 310 0.78 -6.81 4.48
N ARG A 311 1.04 -6.46 3.21
CA ARG A 311 2.14 -7.00 2.41
C ARG A 311 3.44 -6.28 2.78
N LEU A 312 4.54 -7.00 2.95
CA LEU A 312 5.77 -6.43 3.47
C LEU A 312 6.91 -6.49 2.45
N ALA A 313 7.39 -5.33 2.03
CA ALA A 313 8.68 -5.18 1.38
C ALA A 313 9.80 -5.23 2.42
N GLN A 314 11.00 -5.58 1.98
CA GLN A 314 12.15 -5.80 2.85
C GLN A 314 13.40 -5.12 2.31
N THR A 315 14.40 -4.94 3.17
CA THR A 315 15.73 -4.44 2.81
C THR A 315 16.79 -5.49 3.12
N ASN A 316 17.96 -5.37 2.51
CA ASN A 316 19.13 -6.17 2.80
C ASN A 316 19.92 -5.65 4.03
N GLU A 317 19.36 -4.68 4.77
CA GLU A 317 19.97 -4.09 5.96
C GLU A 317 19.60 -4.88 7.22
N PRO A 318 20.57 -5.48 7.93
CA PRO A 318 20.30 -6.05 9.24
C PRO A 318 20.03 -4.93 10.25
N ILE A 319 18.99 -5.10 11.07
CA ILE A 319 18.78 -4.31 12.28
C ILE A 319 19.75 -4.84 13.33
N ARG A 320 20.63 -3.98 13.82
CA ARG A 320 21.53 -4.29 14.92
C ARG A 320 20.92 -3.76 16.21
N ASP A 321 20.71 -4.65 17.17
CA ASP A 321 20.36 -4.30 18.55
C ASP A 321 21.52 -3.56 19.26
#